data_AF-A0A4Y9XY07-F1
#
_entry.id   AF-A0A4Y9XY07-F1
#
_cell.length_a   1.000
_cell.length_b   1.000
_cell.length_c   1.000
_cell.angle_alpha   90.00
_cell.angle_beta   90.00
_cell.angle_gamma   90.00
#
_symmetry.space_group_name_H-M   'P 1'
#
loop_
_entity.id
_entity.type
_entity.pdbx_description
1 polymer ?
#
loop_
_entity_poly.entity_id
_entity_poly.type
_entity_poly.pdbx_seq_one_letter_code
_entity_poly.pdbx_strand_id
1 'polypeptide(L)'
;MESRSVTTHTAVTDAILVEYAMPVRILSIANADDERKRIVFKGKSALFWPHLPPEVVRLIATFHLLNVAPEAQGPETWQHPQLWPSRFVWSLIRDTYEVEKLMRVYPSWGVALEYHPFWRQACVMIDPQDLLIHHAVIHPTSKGGSANAKPIRLSPFQHFRNIFNCSCIVCRINYPFSPNGLAVAKRAITNPWLGQLMTCKDHRKSTFCGVCLREAPTMEGETEYTQGLSVCAVENEDDQTWPGVETTCRTCRKQWIWLAAKHDPLDREAVGGSAQLATDDWEVRQAIEAFVDLGEGMIKDVLELAKEKHWYKVNTKLADMLSQALAASRYAGRAEGADGYASEDELSEEEEDAELVSITEDAAGIRELAMTDFARNRILDGHWVNPTDEFNMRWVSISANTPRARHPCPWNPGSVFDGALEEGEAGVDADGGELAHPRPKTITALRPPTYNISSMAYQAYVKQFRDIVFPAMQNVVRRLAAECEADGKDAVEIARSMSMDDVAAALREEA
;
A
#
# COMPACT_ATOMS: atom_id res chain seq x y z
N MET A 1 -10.06 34.99 -45.64
CA MET A 1 -11.08 35.51 -44.70
C MET A 1 -11.93 34.34 -44.26
N GLU A 2 -12.26 34.29 -42.97
CA GLU A 2 -12.97 33.22 -42.23
C GLU A 2 -12.11 32.01 -41.79
N SER A 3 -11.46 32.19 -40.64
CA SER A 3 -10.94 31.12 -39.79
C SER A 3 -12.03 30.68 -38.80
N ARG A 4 -12.51 29.45 -38.91
CA ARG A 4 -13.36 28.81 -37.89
C ARG A 4 -12.47 28.26 -36.77
N SER A 5 -12.63 28.80 -35.56
CA SER A 5 -12.07 28.24 -34.33
C SER A 5 -12.96 27.09 -33.86
N VAL A 6 -12.34 25.92 -33.64
CA VAL A 6 -12.97 24.79 -32.97
C VAL A 6 -12.52 24.84 -31.51
N THR A 7 -13.45 25.07 -30.60
CA THR A 7 -13.23 25.05 -29.15
C THR A 7 -13.60 23.66 -28.65
N THR A 8 -12.63 22.83 -28.31
CA THR A 8 -12.85 21.56 -27.60
C THR A 8 -12.76 21.80 -26.10
N HIS A 9 -13.90 21.72 -25.42
CA HIS A 9 -13.99 21.56 -23.97
C HIS A 9 -13.61 20.12 -23.63
N THR A 10 -12.51 19.92 -22.90
CA THR A 10 -12.18 18.66 -22.23
C THR A 10 -12.87 18.63 -20.87
N ALA A 11 -13.92 17.82 -20.76
CA ALA A 11 -14.43 17.34 -19.49
C ALA A 11 -13.60 16.12 -19.09
N VAL A 12 -12.77 16.24 -18.06
CA VAL A 12 -12.07 15.13 -17.41
C VAL A 12 -12.44 15.16 -15.94
N THR A 13 -13.54 14.50 -15.61
CA THR A 13 -13.88 14.04 -14.27
C THR A 13 -14.83 12.88 -14.44
N ASP A 14 -14.29 11.68 -14.63
CA ASP A 14 -14.97 10.42 -14.30
C ASP A 14 -13.95 9.30 -14.42
N ALA A 15 -13.75 8.60 -13.28
CA ALA A 15 -13.05 7.32 -13.07
C ALA A 15 -11.91 7.42 -12.05
N ILE A 16 -12.24 7.36 -10.76
CA ILE A 16 -11.59 6.50 -9.75
C ILE A 16 -12.70 6.17 -8.72
N LEU A 17 -13.42 5.09 -8.98
CA LEU A 17 -14.06 4.26 -7.96
C LEU A 17 -13.56 2.85 -8.24
N VAL A 18 -12.35 2.55 -7.77
CA VAL A 18 -11.83 1.19 -7.74
C VAL A 18 -12.58 0.46 -6.63
N GLU A 19 -13.43 -0.48 -7.02
CA GLU A 19 -14.12 -1.41 -6.14
C GLU A 19 -13.11 -2.23 -5.31
N TYR A 20 -12.99 -1.92 -4.02
CA TYR A 20 -12.53 -2.88 -3.03
C TYR A 20 -13.75 -3.68 -2.54
N ALA A 21 -14.24 -4.58 -3.39
CA ALA A 21 -15.19 -5.60 -2.97
C ALA A 21 -14.43 -6.69 -2.22
N MET A 22 -14.40 -6.61 -0.89
CA MET A 22 -14.00 -7.77 -0.08
C MET A 22 -14.98 -8.92 -0.35
N PRO A 23 -14.50 -10.18 -0.48
CA PRO A 23 -15.38 -11.32 -0.66
C PRO A 23 -16.15 -11.56 0.64
N VAL A 24 -17.36 -11.01 0.73
CA VAL A 24 -18.35 -11.47 1.71
C VAL A 24 -18.59 -12.94 1.40
N ARG A 25 -18.20 -13.84 2.32
CA ARG A 25 -18.64 -15.24 2.29
C ARG A 25 -20.16 -15.25 2.43
N ILE A 26 -20.85 -15.19 1.30
CA ILE A 26 -22.26 -15.54 1.22
C ILE A 26 -22.33 -17.02 1.56
N LEU A 27 -22.75 -17.34 2.77
CA LEU A 27 -23.17 -18.68 3.13
C LEU A 27 -24.26 -19.07 2.11
N SER A 28 -23.92 -20.00 1.23
CA SER A 28 -24.81 -20.57 0.23
C SER A 28 -25.97 -21.27 0.94
N ILE A 29 -27.08 -20.55 1.14
CA ILE A 29 -28.35 -21.12 1.59
C ILE A 29 -29.06 -21.72 0.36
N ALA A 30 -28.45 -22.72 -0.26
CA ALA A 30 -28.94 -23.34 -1.50
C ALA A 30 -30.24 -24.16 -1.31
N ASN A 31 -30.72 -24.32 -0.08
CA ASN A 31 -31.98 -25.03 0.22
C ASN A 31 -33.15 -24.12 0.65
N ALA A 32 -32.99 -22.78 0.66
CA ALA A 32 -34.08 -21.87 1.04
C ALA A 32 -34.88 -21.29 -0.14
N ASP A 33 -34.46 -21.58 -1.38
CA ASP A 33 -35.08 -21.00 -2.58
C ASP A 33 -36.46 -21.58 -2.91
N ASP A 34 -36.75 -22.80 -2.46
CA ASP A 34 -38.04 -23.43 -2.73
C ASP A 34 -39.13 -23.02 -1.72
N GLU A 35 -38.74 -22.53 -0.55
CA GLU A 35 -39.66 -22.02 0.46
C GLU A 35 -40.02 -20.54 0.21
N ARG A 36 -39.11 -19.75 -0.35
CA ARG A 36 -39.37 -18.37 -0.79
C ARG A 36 -40.40 -18.26 -1.92
N LYS A 37 -40.48 -19.26 -2.80
CA LYS A 37 -41.46 -19.30 -3.91
C LYS A 37 -42.89 -19.61 -3.48
N ARG A 38 -43.10 -20.07 -2.23
CA ARG A 38 -44.43 -20.35 -1.68
C ARG A 38 -45.07 -19.19 -0.93
N ILE A 39 -44.35 -18.08 -0.72
CA ILE A 39 -44.92 -16.87 -0.12
C ILE A 39 -45.59 -16.04 -1.22
N VAL A 40 -46.77 -16.48 -1.65
CA VAL A 40 -47.65 -15.67 -2.49
C VAL A 40 -48.27 -14.58 -1.63
N PHE A 41 -47.68 -13.37 -1.65
CA PHE A 41 -48.28 -12.17 -1.03
C PHE A 41 -49.55 -11.76 -1.80
N LYS A 42 -50.67 -12.42 -1.51
CA LYS A 42 -52.00 -12.04 -1.99
C LYS A 42 -52.58 -10.93 -1.08
N GLY A 43 -52.37 -9.68 -1.49
CA GLY A 43 -53.17 -8.52 -1.08
C GLY A 43 -52.66 -7.74 0.14
N LYS A 44 -52.55 -6.41 -0.05
CA LYS A 44 -52.13 -5.34 0.88
C LYS A 44 -50.61 -5.20 1.06
N SER A 45 -50.05 -4.36 0.20
CA SER A 45 -48.79 -3.59 0.34
C SER A 45 -47.67 -4.30 1.10
N ALA A 46 -46.79 -4.99 0.39
CA ALA A 46 -45.49 -5.34 0.94
C ALA A 46 -44.86 -4.05 1.49
N LEU A 47 -44.64 -3.96 2.81
CA LEU A 47 -44.07 -2.79 3.46
C LEU A 47 -42.66 -2.58 2.88
N PHE A 48 -42.56 -1.60 1.99
CA PHE A 48 -41.33 -1.23 1.32
C PHE A 48 -40.41 -0.49 2.31
N TRP A 49 -39.09 -0.56 2.13
CA TRP A 49 -38.08 0.08 3.01
C TRP A 49 -38.35 1.54 3.44
N PRO A 50 -38.93 2.43 2.60
CA PRO A 50 -39.28 3.79 2.98
C PRO A 50 -40.46 3.91 3.97
N HIS A 51 -41.28 2.86 4.10
CA HIS A 51 -42.46 2.81 4.95
C HIS A 51 -42.21 2.09 6.28
N LEU A 52 -40.95 1.75 6.59
CA LEU A 52 -40.61 1.19 7.89
C LEU A 52 -40.99 2.17 9.01
N PRO A 53 -41.51 1.66 10.14
CA PRO A 53 -41.73 2.49 11.33
C PRO A 53 -40.43 3.20 11.75
N PRO A 54 -40.49 4.46 12.21
CA PRO A 54 -39.31 5.21 12.64
C PRO A 54 -38.42 4.49 13.65
N GLU A 55 -39.02 3.72 14.55
CA GLU A 55 -38.33 2.92 15.58
C GLU A 55 -37.47 1.83 14.95
N VAL A 56 -37.96 1.18 13.88
CA VAL A 56 -37.22 0.15 13.15
C VAL A 56 -36.05 0.78 12.40
N VAL A 57 -36.25 1.94 11.77
CA VAL A 57 -35.16 2.67 11.09
C VAL A 57 -34.07 3.07 12.10
N ARG A 58 -34.44 3.56 13.28
CA ARG A 58 -33.48 3.88 14.35
C ARG A 58 -32.73 2.64 14.83
N LEU A 59 -33.41 1.51 14.99
CA LEU A 59 -32.78 0.24 15.37
C LEU A 59 -31.77 -0.22 14.31
N ILE A 60 -32.11 -0.14 13.02
CA ILE A 60 -31.18 -0.44 11.90
C ILE A 60 -29.93 0.44 12.00
N ALA A 61 -30.08 1.75 12.20
CA ALA A 61 -28.95 2.66 12.35
C ALA A 61 -28.07 2.32 13.57
N THR A 62 -28.67 1.90 14.69
CA THR A 62 -27.91 1.45 15.86
C THR A 62 -27.08 0.19 15.54
N PHE A 63 -27.66 -0.82 14.86
CA PHE A 63 -26.91 -2.01 14.44
C PHE A 63 -25.85 -1.69 13.38
N HIS A 64 -26.11 -0.76 12.46
CA HIS A 64 -25.10 -0.27 11.52
C HIS A 64 -23.89 0.29 12.24
N LEU A 65 -24.10 1.20 13.21
CA LEU A 65 -23.01 1.78 13.99
C LEU A 65 -22.24 0.72 14.79
N LEU A 66 -22.93 -0.27 15.38
CA LEU A 66 -22.30 -1.37 16.09
C LEU A 66 -21.46 -2.27 15.18
N ASN A 67 -21.85 -2.44 13.91
CA ASN A 67 -21.09 -3.22 12.93
C ASN A 67 -19.88 -2.44 12.40
N VAL A 68 -20.01 -1.13 12.21
CA VAL A 68 -18.93 -0.29 11.69
C VAL A 68 -17.87 -0.01 12.77
N ALA A 69 -18.26 0.11 14.04
CA ALA A 69 -17.34 0.52 15.10
C ALA A 69 -16.08 -0.36 15.27
N PRO A 70 -16.13 -1.71 15.17
CA PRO A 70 -14.95 -2.57 15.23
C PRO A 70 -14.03 -2.47 14.00
N GLU A 71 -14.61 -2.26 12.82
CA GLU A 71 -13.87 -2.19 11.54
C GLU A 71 -13.26 -0.81 11.32
N ALA A 72 -13.85 0.22 11.92
CA ALA A 72 -13.44 1.59 11.76
C ALA A 72 -12.15 1.85 12.56
N GLN A 73 -11.04 1.46 11.93
CA GLN A 73 -9.69 1.63 12.45
C GLN A 73 -9.43 3.13 12.68
N GLY A 74 -9.31 3.50 13.95
CA GLY A 74 -8.96 4.86 14.35
C GLY A 74 -7.46 5.13 14.23
N PRO A 75 -7.04 6.40 14.14
CA PRO A 75 -5.63 6.76 14.22
C PRO A 75 -4.99 6.24 15.49
N GLU A 76 -3.81 5.65 15.37
CA GLU A 76 -3.04 5.12 16.51
C GLU A 76 -2.71 6.19 17.55
N THR A 77 -2.63 7.45 17.12
CA THR A 77 -2.44 8.62 17.99
C THR A 77 -3.46 8.70 19.13
N TRP A 78 -4.65 8.11 18.97
CA TRP A 78 -5.73 8.15 19.94
C TRP A 78 -5.85 6.88 20.81
N GLN A 79 -4.95 5.91 20.63
CA GLN A 79 -5.02 4.64 21.38
C GLN A 79 -4.52 4.75 22.81
N HIS A 80 -3.74 5.79 23.13
CA HIS A 80 -3.21 5.99 24.47
C HIS A 80 -4.36 6.19 25.50
N PRO A 81 -4.35 5.51 26.66
CA PRO A 81 -5.46 5.58 27.63
C PRO A 81 -5.81 7.00 28.09
N GLN A 82 -4.80 7.86 28.23
CA GLN A 82 -5.01 9.26 28.64
C GLN A 82 -5.77 10.09 27.60
N LEU A 83 -5.82 9.63 26.34
CA LEU A 83 -6.48 10.30 25.23
C LEU A 83 -7.87 9.71 24.93
N TRP A 84 -8.40 8.84 25.80
CA TRP A 84 -9.74 8.27 25.62
C TRP A 84 -10.85 9.30 25.41
N PRO A 85 -10.93 10.41 26.17
CA PRO A 85 -11.93 11.44 25.91
C PRO A 85 -11.86 11.99 24.47
N SER A 86 -10.66 12.31 24.00
CA SER A 86 -10.40 12.77 22.64
C SER A 86 -10.75 11.72 21.60
N ARG A 87 -10.38 10.46 21.84
CA ARG A 87 -10.74 9.31 21.00
C ARG A 87 -12.24 9.17 20.85
N PHE A 88 -13.02 9.34 21.93
CA PHE A 88 -14.47 9.25 21.85
C PHE A 88 -15.06 10.37 21.00
N VAL A 89 -14.57 11.61 21.14
CA VAL A 89 -15.04 12.72 20.28
C VAL A 89 -14.65 12.48 18.82
N TRP A 90 -13.41 12.06 18.55
CA TRP A 90 -12.98 11.70 17.19
C TRP A 90 -13.86 10.60 16.57
N SER A 91 -14.11 9.53 17.31
CA SER A 91 -14.94 8.40 16.86
C SER A 91 -16.37 8.84 16.61
N LEU A 92 -16.91 9.71 17.47
CA LEU A 92 -18.23 10.30 17.29
C LEU A 92 -18.32 11.11 15.99
N ILE A 93 -17.31 11.92 15.68
CA ILE A 93 -17.29 12.72 14.44
C ILE A 93 -17.20 11.83 13.20
N ARG A 94 -16.45 10.73 13.27
CA ARG A 94 -16.47 9.72 12.20
C ARG A 94 -17.86 9.11 12.05
N ASP A 95 -18.48 8.73 13.16
CA ASP A 95 -19.79 8.06 13.17
C ASP A 95 -20.93 8.98 12.73
N THR A 96 -20.81 10.31 12.89
CA THR A 96 -21.82 11.25 12.39
C THR A 96 -21.95 11.14 10.87
N TYR A 97 -20.83 10.96 10.16
CA TYR A 97 -20.83 10.78 8.71
C TYR A 97 -21.58 9.51 8.29
N GLU A 98 -21.41 8.41 9.03
CA GLU A 98 -22.13 7.15 8.79
C GLU A 98 -23.64 7.27 9.02
N VAL A 99 -24.06 7.96 10.07
CA VAL A 99 -25.50 8.21 10.31
C VAL A 99 -26.06 9.14 9.23
N GLU A 100 -25.34 10.19 8.83
CA GLU A 100 -25.78 11.08 7.76
C GLU A 100 -25.91 10.37 6.41
N LYS A 101 -25.06 9.37 6.09
CA LYS A 101 -25.25 8.51 4.91
C LYS A 101 -26.58 7.77 4.97
N LEU A 102 -26.92 7.17 6.11
CA LEU A 102 -28.21 6.47 6.28
C LEU A 102 -29.40 7.42 6.16
N MET A 103 -29.27 8.66 6.64
CA MET A 103 -30.32 9.70 6.49
C MET A 103 -30.61 10.05 5.02
N ARG A 104 -29.64 9.85 4.12
CA ARG A 104 -29.79 10.14 2.68
C ARG A 104 -30.39 8.98 1.87
N VAL A 105 -30.54 7.80 2.46
CA VAL A 105 -31.10 6.62 1.77
C VAL A 105 -32.55 6.87 1.35
N TYR A 106 -33.38 7.40 2.26
CA TYR A 106 -34.74 7.84 1.98
C TYR A 106 -35.11 9.08 2.81
N PRO A 107 -35.93 10.02 2.29
CA PRO A 107 -36.37 11.18 3.07
C PRO A 107 -37.07 10.81 4.38
N SER A 108 -37.88 9.75 4.40
CA SER A 108 -38.54 9.25 5.61
C SER A 108 -37.55 8.72 6.66
N TRP A 109 -36.43 8.15 6.21
CA TRP A 109 -35.35 7.72 7.09
C TRP A 109 -34.63 8.92 7.70
N GLY A 110 -34.34 9.95 6.91
CA GLY A 110 -33.80 11.22 7.41
C GLY A 110 -34.64 11.76 8.57
N VAL A 111 -35.96 11.91 8.38
CA VAL A 111 -36.88 12.41 9.42
C VAL A 111 -36.89 11.51 10.66
N ALA A 112 -36.88 10.18 10.49
CA ALA A 112 -36.85 9.25 11.62
C ALA A 112 -35.55 9.32 12.44
N LEU A 113 -34.42 9.45 11.73
CA LEU A 113 -33.08 9.47 12.28
C LEU A 113 -32.68 10.82 12.88
N GLU A 114 -33.36 11.92 12.56
CA GLU A 114 -33.16 13.20 13.26
C GLU A 114 -33.34 13.09 14.79
N TYR A 115 -34.13 12.11 15.24
CA TYR A 115 -34.44 11.81 16.63
C TYR A 115 -33.69 10.57 17.17
N HIS A 116 -32.69 10.05 16.44
CA HIS A 116 -31.87 8.95 16.92
C HIS A 116 -31.11 9.35 18.21
N PRO A 117 -31.05 8.50 19.26
CA PRO A 117 -30.37 8.83 20.52
C PRO A 117 -28.90 9.24 20.37
N PHE A 118 -28.23 8.75 19.31
CA PHE A 118 -26.87 9.16 18.90
C PHE A 118 -26.67 10.68 18.93
N TRP A 119 -27.63 11.46 18.40
CA TRP A 119 -27.46 12.91 18.29
C TRP A 119 -27.44 13.62 19.64
N ARG A 120 -28.16 13.11 20.64
CA ARG A 120 -28.08 13.65 22.00
C ARG A 120 -26.72 13.41 22.61
N GLN A 121 -26.18 12.19 22.42
CA GLN A 121 -24.81 11.87 22.82
C GLN A 121 -23.81 12.78 22.08
N ALA A 122 -24.00 13.00 20.78
CA ALA A 122 -23.18 13.89 19.98
C ALA A 122 -23.18 15.34 20.51
N CYS A 123 -24.36 15.87 20.86
CA CYS A 123 -24.45 17.18 21.49
C CYS A 123 -23.67 17.25 22.80
N VAL A 124 -23.83 16.27 23.70
CA VAL A 124 -23.13 16.24 24.99
C VAL A 124 -21.61 16.11 24.83
N MET A 125 -21.14 15.38 23.81
CA MET A 125 -19.70 15.20 23.57
C MET A 125 -19.07 16.46 22.96
N ILE A 126 -19.80 17.17 22.09
CA ILE A 126 -19.33 18.42 21.49
C ILE A 126 -19.48 19.58 22.47
N ASP A 127 -20.52 19.65 23.30
CA ASP A 127 -20.78 20.74 24.24
C ASP A 127 -21.17 20.18 25.62
N PRO A 128 -20.21 19.64 26.40
CA PRO A 128 -20.50 18.94 27.65
C PRO A 128 -21.01 19.86 28.77
N GLN A 129 -20.92 21.18 28.58
CA GLN A 129 -21.36 22.19 29.55
C GLN A 129 -22.65 22.88 29.09
N ASP A 130 -23.27 22.43 27.99
CA ASP A 130 -24.52 22.99 27.45
C ASP A 130 -24.44 24.51 27.17
N LEU A 131 -23.26 25.05 26.82
CA LEU A 131 -23.07 26.48 26.57
C LEU A 131 -23.86 26.95 25.34
N LEU A 132 -24.06 26.05 24.37
CA LEU A 132 -24.80 26.26 23.13
C LEU A 132 -26.18 25.59 23.19
N ILE A 133 -26.73 25.29 24.38
CA ILE A 133 -28.09 24.72 24.50
C ILE A 133 -29.16 25.63 23.90
N HIS A 134 -28.94 26.94 23.91
CA HIS A 134 -29.83 27.93 23.31
C HIS A 134 -29.94 27.76 21.78
N HIS A 135 -28.99 27.10 21.11
CA HIS A 135 -29.08 26.74 19.69
C HIS A 135 -30.08 25.60 19.41
N ALA A 136 -30.62 24.94 20.44
CA ALA A 136 -31.67 23.93 20.28
C ALA A 136 -33.07 24.55 20.07
N VAL A 137 -33.21 25.87 20.21
CA VAL A 137 -34.50 26.58 20.10
C VAL A 137 -34.35 27.81 19.21
N ILE A 138 -35.17 27.88 18.16
CA ILE A 138 -35.27 29.08 17.34
C ILE A 138 -36.32 30.00 17.95
N HIS A 139 -35.89 31.20 18.35
CA HIS A 139 -36.77 32.29 18.75
C HIS A 139 -37.09 33.17 17.53
N PRO A 140 -38.32 33.08 16.96
CA PRO A 140 -38.68 33.90 15.81
C PRO A 140 -38.56 35.39 16.13
N THR A 141 -37.95 36.15 15.21
CA THR A 141 -37.78 37.59 15.42
C THR A 141 -39.12 38.32 15.35
N SER A 142 -39.37 39.23 16.29
CA SER A 142 -40.62 40.01 16.39
C SER A 142 -40.87 40.95 15.21
N LYS A 143 -39.90 41.10 14.29
CA LYS A 143 -39.98 41.98 13.12
C LYS A 143 -41.02 41.55 12.08
N GLY A 144 -41.55 40.32 12.18
CA GLY A 144 -42.62 39.80 11.31
C GLY A 144 -44.06 40.09 11.76
N GLY A 145 -44.28 40.97 12.74
CA GLY A 145 -45.64 41.41 13.14
C GLY A 145 -46.43 40.41 14.01
N SER A 146 -45.90 39.22 14.28
CA SER A 146 -46.52 38.28 15.23
C SER A 146 -45.80 38.34 16.57
N ALA A 147 -46.30 39.17 17.49
CA ALA A 147 -45.85 39.22 18.89
C ALA A 147 -46.08 37.89 19.65
N ASN A 148 -46.78 36.92 19.04
CA ASN A 148 -47.17 35.64 19.64
C ASN A 148 -46.47 34.42 19.02
N ALA A 149 -45.41 34.61 18.23
CA ALA A 149 -44.71 33.50 17.61
C ALA A 149 -44.03 32.61 18.69
N LYS A 150 -44.46 31.34 18.78
CA LYS A 150 -43.96 30.39 19.78
C LYS A 150 -42.52 29.96 19.42
N PRO A 151 -41.62 29.79 20.40
CA PRO A 151 -40.29 29.22 20.15
C PRO A 151 -40.38 27.83 19.52
N ILE A 152 -39.56 27.57 18.50
CA ILE A 152 -39.51 26.29 17.79
C ILE A 152 -38.35 25.47 18.34
N ARG A 153 -38.63 24.30 18.93
CA ARG A 153 -37.58 23.35 19.34
C ARG A 153 -37.10 22.57 18.12
N LEU A 154 -35.79 22.56 17.92
CA LEU A 154 -35.14 21.80 16.86
C LEU A 154 -35.04 20.32 17.22
N SER A 155 -34.93 19.46 16.21
CA SER A 155 -34.58 18.06 16.44
C SER A 155 -33.15 17.93 16.97
N PRO A 156 -32.80 16.84 17.67
CA PRO A 156 -31.44 16.60 18.16
C PRO A 156 -30.37 16.70 17.06
N PHE A 157 -30.64 16.17 15.86
CA PHE A 157 -29.76 16.32 14.71
C PHE A 157 -29.55 17.78 14.30
N GLN A 158 -30.63 18.57 14.22
CA GLN A 158 -30.54 19.98 13.85
C GLN A 158 -29.79 20.81 14.90
N HIS A 159 -30.00 20.52 16.19
CA HIS A 159 -29.20 21.11 17.27
C HIS A 159 -27.72 20.75 17.13
N PHE A 160 -27.41 19.47 16.90
CA PHE A 160 -26.04 19.00 16.64
C PHE A 160 -25.40 19.74 15.46
N ARG A 161 -26.09 19.86 14.32
CA ARG A 161 -25.56 20.57 13.13
C ARG A 161 -25.29 22.04 13.45
N ASN A 162 -26.16 22.70 14.21
CA ASN A 162 -25.95 24.09 14.60
C ASN A 162 -24.68 24.26 15.45
N ILE A 163 -24.46 23.41 16.46
CA ILE A 163 -23.27 23.49 17.31
C ILE A 163 -22.01 23.04 16.57
N PHE A 164 -22.09 22.00 15.74
CA PHE A 164 -20.96 21.45 14.99
C PHE A 164 -20.43 22.46 13.97
N ASN A 165 -21.32 23.14 13.25
CA ASN A 165 -20.95 24.14 12.24
C ASN A 165 -20.35 25.43 12.81
N CYS A 166 -20.52 25.71 14.11
CA CYS A 166 -19.90 26.87 14.75
C CYS A 166 -18.75 26.49 15.69
N SER A 167 -18.44 25.20 15.84
CA SER A 167 -17.41 24.70 16.75
C SER A 167 -16.15 24.27 16.01
N CYS A 168 -14.98 24.61 16.56
CA CYS A 168 -13.70 24.17 16.01
C CYS A 168 -13.51 22.70 16.35
N ILE A 169 -13.62 21.83 15.35
CA ILE A 169 -13.57 20.38 15.55
C ILE A 169 -12.22 19.92 16.12
N VAL A 170 -11.12 20.57 15.71
CA VAL A 170 -9.79 20.33 16.28
C VAL A 170 -9.76 20.64 17.77
N CYS A 171 -10.27 21.79 18.22
CA CYS A 171 -10.40 22.09 19.66
C CYS A 171 -11.26 21.05 20.39
N ARG A 172 -12.39 20.64 19.79
CA ARG A 172 -13.33 19.71 20.44
C ARG A 172 -12.73 18.33 20.64
N ILE A 173 -11.90 17.87 19.70
CA ILE A 173 -11.17 16.60 19.84
C ILE A 173 -10.06 16.72 20.88
N ASN A 174 -9.22 17.76 20.81
CA ASN A 174 -8.03 17.86 21.66
C ASN A 174 -8.36 18.27 23.10
N TYR A 175 -9.44 19.02 23.33
CA TYR A 175 -9.86 19.50 24.66
C TYR A 175 -11.36 19.27 24.91
N PRO A 176 -11.81 18.00 24.98
CA PRO A 176 -13.24 17.67 24.97
C PRO A 176 -14.03 18.27 26.14
N PHE A 177 -13.41 18.44 27.31
CA PHE A 177 -14.06 19.02 28.50
C PHE A 177 -13.95 20.54 28.62
N SER A 178 -13.12 21.17 27.79
CA SER A 178 -12.95 22.62 27.77
C SER A 178 -14.10 23.26 26.99
N PRO A 179 -14.48 24.52 27.24
CA PRO A 179 -15.36 25.28 26.34
C PRO A 179 -14.63 25.79 25.09
N ASN A 180 -13.31 25.62 25.01
CA ASN A 180 -12.49 26.10 23.89
C ASN A 180 -13.00 25.54 22.55
N GLY A 181 -13.02 26.43 21.54
CA GLY A 181 -13.46 26.08 20.20
C GLY A 181 -14.96 26.19 19.95
N LEU A 182 -15.81 26.31 20.97
CA LEU A 182 -17.25 26.51 20.79
C LEU A 182 -17.56 27.90 20.25
N ALA A 183 -18.45 27.99 19.26
CA ALA A 183 -18.91 29.24 18.62
C ALA A 183 -17.81 30.17 18.05
N VAL A 184 -16.58 29.66 17.87
CA VAL A 184 -15.44 30.44 17.33
C VAL A 184 -14.97 29.94 15.97
N ALA A 185 -15.59 28.90 15.41
CA ALA A 185 -15.20 28.37 14.12
C ALA A 185 -15.59 29.33 13.00
N LYS A 186 -14.65 29.55 12.07
CA LYS A 186 -14.79 30.54 10.99
C LYS A 186 -14.37 30.01 9.63
N ARG A 187 -13.60 28.93 9.58
CA ARG A 187 -13.05 28.38 8.33
C ARG A 187 -13.52 26.95 8.16
N ALA A 188 -13.95 26.64 6.95
CA ALA A 188 -14.20 25.28 6.55
C ALA A 188 -12.91 24.67 6.01
N ILE A 189 -12.63 23.44 6.41
CA ILE A 189 -11.60 22.57 5.82
C ILE A 189 -12.28 21.32 5.28
N THR A 190 -11.75 20.75 4.21
CA THR A 190 -12.23 19.48 3.67
C THR A 190 -11.34 18.36 4.20
N ASN A 191 -11.94 17.31 4.73
CA ASN A 191 -11.28 16.07 5.09
C ASN A 191 -11.86 14.94 4.24
N PRO A 192 -11.03 14.08 3.63
CA PRO A 192 -11.51 13.08 2.69
C PRO A 192 -12.44 12.02 3.30
N TRP A 193 -12.35 11.77 4.62
CA TRP A 193 -13.18 10.77 5.30
C TRP A 193 -14.29 11.38 6.17
N LEU A 194 -14.07 12.58 6.70
CA LEU A 194 -14.97 13.25 7.64
C LEU A 194 -15.80 14.38 6.97
N GLY A 195 -15.54 14.66 5.70
CA GLY A 195 -16.22 15.71 4.95
C GLY A 195 -15.77 17.11 5.37
N GLN A 196 -16.71 18.07 5.34
CA GLN A 196 -16.41 19.47 5.67
C GLN A 196 -16.42 19.69 7.18
N LEU A 197 -15.29 20.11 7.72
CA LEU A 197 -15.09 20.42 9.14
C LEU A 197 -14.86 21.91 9.35
N MET A 198 -15.23 22.42 10.52
CA MET A 198 -15.05 23.82 10.86
C MET A 198 -13.89 24.00 11.85
N THR A 199 -13.04 25.00 11.62
CA THR A 199 -11.89 25.34 12.48
C THR A 199 -11.90 26.80 12.92
N CYS A 200 -11.31 27.07 14.09
CA CYS A 200 -11.13 28.43 14.61
C CYS A 200 -9.97 29.15 13.88
N LYS A 201 -9.65 30.37 14.32
CA LYS A 201 -8.55 31.17 13.77
C LYS A 201 -7.15 30.66 14.15
N ASP A 202 -7.05 29.88 15.22
CA ASP A 202 -5.80 29.37 15.78
C ASP A 202 -5.42 28.02 15.14
N HIS A 203 -6.41 27.21 14.75
CA HIS A 203 -6.22 25.99 13.96
C HIS A 203 -6.15 26.27 12.46
N ARG A 204 -5.00 26.78 12.02
CA ARG A 204 -4.65 27.03 10.61
C ARG A 204 -3.97 25.81 10.00
N LYS A 205 -3.60 25.93 8.72
CA LYS A 205 -2.66 25.00 8.08
C LYS A 205 -1.46 24.78 8.99
N SER A 206 -0.92 23.56 9.01
CA SER A 206 0.22 23.11 9.82
C SER A 206 0.11 23.13 11.35
N THR A 207 -0.98 23.63 11.95
CA THR A 207 -1.12 23.58 13.42
C THR A 207 -1.84 22.34 13.94
N PHE A 208 -2.18 21.40 13.06
CA PHE A 208 -2.76 20.10 13.41
C PHE A 208 -2.52 19.09 12.29
N CYS A 209 -2.70 17.81 12.59
CA CYS A 209 -2.70 16.76 11.58
C CYS A 209 -4.06 16.67 10.89
N GLY A 210 -4.12 16.79 9.57
CA GLY A 210 -5.37 16.68 8.82
C GLY A 210 -5.98 15.27 8.78
N VAL A 211 -5.23 14.22 9.15
CA VAL A 211 -5.73 12.84 9.24
C VAL A 211 -6.38 12.58 10.61
N CYS A 212 -5.61 12.69 11.69
CA CYS A 212 -6.12 12.39 13.03
C CYS A 212 -6.73 13.58 13.77
N LEU A 213 -6.61 14.80 13.22
CA LEU A 213 -7.06 16.06 13.83
C LEU A 213 -6.42 16.37 15.19
N ARG A 214 -5.29 15.74 15.49
CA ARG A 214 -4.51 16.04 16.69
C ARG A 214 -3.77 17.36 16.49
N GLU A 215 -3.85 18.23 17.49
CA GLU A 215 -3.21 19.54 17.48
C GLU A 215 -1.69 19.40 17.62
N ALA A 216 -0.96 20.14 16.79
CA ALA A 216 0.49 20.24 16.88
C ALA A 216 0.85 21.28 17.96
N PRO A 217 1.70 20.94 18.94
CA PRO A 217 2.08 21.89 19.99
C PRO A 217 2.80 23.10 19.37
N THR A 218 2.51 24.30 19.86
CA THR A 218 3.10 25.56 19.36
C THR A 218 4.62 25.63 19.60
N MET A 219 5.12 24.90 20.58
CA MET A 219 6.54 24.74 20.91
C MET A 219 6.78 23.25 21.13
N GLU A 220 7.60 22.61 20.30
CA GLU A 220 8.02 21.24 20.54
C GLU A 220 9.02 21.23 21.71
N GLY A 221 8.62 20.66 22.84
CA GLY A 221 9.57 20.32 23.90
C GLY A 221 10.33 19.04 23.53
N GLU A 222 11.66 19.03 23.65
CA GLU A 222 12.52 17.85 23.38
C GLU A 222 12.04 16.59 24.13
N THR A 223 11.44 16.76 25.31
CA THR A 223 10.91 15.67 26.13
C THR A 223 9.65 15.02 25.57
N GLU A 224 8.76 15.77 24.92
CA GLU A 224 7.55 15.22 24.29
C GLU A 224 7.86 14.56 22.95
N TYR A 225 8.88 15.08 22.25
CA TYR A 225 9.42 14.49 21.02
C TYR A 225 10.01 13.10 21.30
N THR A 226 10.88 12.99 22.30
CA THR A 226 11.53 11.72 22.69
C THR A 226 10.53 10.67 23.20
N GLN A 227 9.41 11.08 23.81
CA GLN A 227 8.35 10.16 24.24
C GLN A 227 7.42 9.70 23.10
N GLY A 228 7.62 10.17 21.86
CA GLY A 228 6.76 9.84 20.72
C GLY A 228 5.34 10.38 20.85
N LEU A 229 5.11 11.28 21.80
CA LEU A 229 3.83 11.92 22.03
C LEU A 229 3.69 13.22 21.25
N SER A 230 4.79 13.80 20.73
CA SER A 230 4.70 14.98 19.88
C SER A 230 3.93 14.70 18.58
N VAL A 231 3.08 15.66 18.20
CA VAL A 231 2.39 15.66 16.91
C VAL A 231 3.24 16.49 15.96
N CYS A 232 4.29 15.88 15.43
CA CYS A 232 5.13 16.50 14.40
C CYS A 232 4.34 16.55 13.09
N ALA A 233 3.50 17.58 12.94
CA ALA A 233 2.69 17.83 11.77
C ALA A 233 3.52 18.57 10.73
N VAL A 234 3.78 17.91 9.61
CA VAL A 234 4.55 18.44 8.48
C VAL A 234 3.67 18.52 7.24
N GLU A 235 4.13 19.22 6.22
CA GLU A 235 3.46 19.31 4.92
C GLU A 235 3.26 17.93 4.31
N ASN A 236 2.11 17.72 3.68
CA ASN A 236 1.76 16.47 3.05
C ASN A 236 2.07 16.52 1.55
N GLU A 237 3.02 15.70 1.09
CA GLU A 237 3.28 15.52 -0.34
C GLU A 237 2.43 14.39 -0.96
N ASP A 238 1.88 13.49 -0.15
CA ASP A 238 1.08 12.35 -0.60
C ASP A 238 -0.41 12.71 -0.75
N ASP A 239 -0.74 13.44 -1.82
CA ASP A 239 -2.12 13.77 -2.20
C ASP A 239 -2.89 12.55 -2.74
N GLN A 240 -2.19 11.48 -3.15
CA GLN A 240 -2.82 10.24 -3.61
C GLN A 240 -3.48 9.49 -2.43
N THR A 241 -2.75 9.32 -1.33
CA THR A 241 -3.25 8.65 -0.13
C THR A 241 -4.20 9.56 0.65
N TRP A 242 -3.87 10.85 0.75
CA TRP A 242 -4.61 11.79 1.59
C TRP A 242 -5.03 13.05 0.81
N PRO A 243 -6.00 12.94 -0.11
CA PRO A 243 -6.37 14.03 -0.98
C PRO A 243 -6.93 15.23 -0.20
N GLY A 244 -6.37 16.41 -0.46
CA GLY A 244 -6.77 17.67 0.19
C GLY A 244 -6.36 17.78 1.67
N VAL A 245 -5.57 16.84 2.19
CA VAL A 245 -4.94 16.96 3.50
C VAL A 245 -3.64 17.74 3.35
N GLU A 246 -3.53 18.86 4.06
CA GLU A 246 -2.37 19.75 3.92
C GLU A 246 -1.18 19.32 4.79
N THR A 247 -1.46 18.73 5.96
CA THR A 247 -0.43 18.31 6.91
C THR A 247 -0.74 16.97 7.56
N THR A 248 0.29 16.14 7.77
CA THR A 248 0.16 14.83 8.42
C THR A 248 1.15 14.68 9.56
N CYS A 249 0.78 13.91 10.60
CA CYS A 249 1.69 13.64 11.71
C CYS A 249 2.47 12.34 11.50
N ARG A 250 3.61 12.24 12.18
CA ARG A 250 4.49 11.06 12.20
C ARG A 250 3.74 9.73 12.36
N THR A 251 2.89 9.64 13.38
CA THR A 251 2.14 8.42 13.69
C THR A 251 1.15 8.05 12.59
N CYS A 252 0.46 9.03 11.98
CA CYS A 252 -0.45 8.73 10.87
C CYS A 252 0.34 8.22 9.67
N ARG A 253 1.46 8.86 9.34
CA ARG A 253 2.33 8.43 8.23
C ARG A 253 2.82 7.00 8.41
N LYS A 254 3.37 6.68 9.58
CA LYS A 254 3.80 5.33 9.95
C LYS A 254 2.66 4.31 9.88
N GLN A 255 1.52 4.63 10.49
CA GLN A 255 0.35 3.75 10.51
C GLN A 255 -0.12 3.43 9.09
N TRP A 256 -0.19 4.42 8.21
CA TRP A 256 -0.70 4.22 6.85
C TRP A 256 0.26 3.45 5.94
N ILE A 257 1.59 3.56 6.11
CA ILE A 257 2.53 2.64 5.45
C ILE A 257 2.18 1.20 5.84
N TRP A 258 2.00 0.94 7.13
CA TRP A 258 1.64 -0.40 7.60
C TRP A 258 0.26 -0.85 7.09
N LEU A 259 -0.73 0.04 7.03
CA LEU A 259 -2.06 -0.29 6.49
C LEU A 259 -2.01 -0.66 5.02
N ALA A 260 -1.18 0.01 4.24
CA ALA A 260 -0.97 -0.32 2.84
C ALA A 260 -0.24 -1.67 2.69
N ALA A 261 0.78 -1.93 3.51
CA ALA A 261 1.58 -3.14 3.42
C ALA A 261 0.92 -4.41 3.99
N LYS A 262 0.15 -4.32 5.09
CA LYS A 262 -0.26 -5.50 5.89
C LYS A 262 -1.07 -6.57 5.16
N HIS A 263 -1.71 -6.22 4.05
CA HIS A 263 -2.57 -7.12 3.28
C HIS A 263 -1.84 -7.88 2.18
N ASP A 264 -0.73 -7.34 1.67
CA ASP A 264 0.13 -8.02 0.72
C ASP A 264 1.30 -8.65 1.49
N PRO A 265 1.45 -9.99 1.50
CA PRO A 265 2.57 -10.64 2.16
C PRO A 265 3.93 -10.09 1.71
N LEU A 266 4.08 -9.74 0.43
CA LEU A 266 5.33 -9.20 -0.09
C LEU A 266 5.62 -7.82 0.50
N ASP A 267 4.67 -6.89 0.41
CA ASP A 267 4.85 -5.54 0.98
C ASP A 267 5.09 -5.62 2.49
N ARG A 268 4.41 -6.54 3.18
CA ARG A 268 4.57 -6.76 4.62
C ARG A 268 5.99 -7.19 4.98
N GLU A 269 6.55 -8.20 4.31
CA GLU A 269 7.93 -8.64 4.57
C GLU A 269 8.95 -7.58 4.15
N ALA A 270 8.68 -6.87 3.05
CA ALA A 270 9.55 -5.81 2.53
C ALA A 270 9.75 -4.63 3.50
N VAL A 271 8.75 -4.30 4.31
CA VAL A 271 8.85 -3.26 5.36
C VAL A 271 9.24 -3.79 6.74
N GLY A 272 9.69 -5.05 6.85
CA GLY A 272 10.15 -5.64 8.11
C GLY A 272 9.11 -6.44 8.89
N GLY A 273 8.01 -6.85 8.26
CA GLY A 273 7.08 -7.87 8.78
C GLY A 273 6.10 -7.39 9.86
N SER A 274 6.25 -6.16 10.39
CA SER A 274 5.45 -5.65 11.49
C SER A 274 5.13 -4.15 11.36
N ALA A 275 4.18 -3.68 12.18
CA ALA A 275 3.83 -2.26 12.28
C ALA A 275 4.99 -1.36 12.80
N GLN A 276 6.07 -1.95 13.31
CA GLN A 276 7.25 -1.19 13.70
C GLN A 276 8.03 -0.65 12.49
N LEU A 277 7.82 -1.24 11.31
CA LEU A 277 8.54 -0.94 10.07
C LEU A 277 10.05 -1.17 10.19
N ALA A 278 10.44 -2.22 10.93
CA ALA A 278 11.83 -2.51 11.28
C ALA A 278 12.52 -3.33 10.17
N THR A 279 12.84 -2.66 9.06
CA THR A 279 13.62 -3.24 7.96
C THR A 279 15.13 -3.23 8.27
N ASP A 280 15.85 -4.25 7.81
CA ASP A 280 17.30 -4.33 7.91
C ASP A 280 18.02 -3.58 6.77
N ASP A 281 17.35 -3.34 5.65
CA ASP A 281 17.86 -2.53 4.55
C ASP A 281 17.93 -1.04 4.93
N TRP A 282 19.11 -0.44 4.79
CA TRP A 282 19.36 0.93 5.23
C TRP A 282 18.65 1.97 4.35
N GLU A 283 18.52 1.73 3.04
CA GLU A 283 17.91 2.67 2.10
C GLU A 283 16.40 2.68 2.29
N VAL A 284 15.79 1.51 2.51
CA VAL A 284 14.38 1.41 2.87
C VAL A 284 14.11 2.08 4.23
N ARG A 285 15.00 1.88 5.22
CA ARG A 285 14.88 2.54 6.52
C ARG A 285 14.92 4.06 6.38
N GLN A 286 15.89 4.58 5.64
CA GLN A 286 16.02 6.01 5.38
C GLN A 286 14.81 6.58 4.65
N ALA A 287 14.29 5.89 3.64
CA ALA A 287 13.09 6.30 2.92
C ALA A 287 11.84 6.31 3.83
N ILE A 288 11.69 5.30 4.69
CA ILE A 288 10.63 5.26 5.70
C ILE A 288 10.79 6.42 6.68
N GLU A 289 12.00 6.70 7.17
CA GLU A 289 12.27 7.80 8.11
C GLU A 289 12.03 9.17 7.47
N ALA A 290 12.51 9.40 6.25
CA ALA A 290 12.25 10.64 5.51
C ALA A 290 10.74 10.85 5.32
N PHE A 291 10.01 9.82 4.88
CA PHE A 291 8.56 9.91 4.77
C PHE A 291 7.89 10.14 6.13
N VAL A 292 8.24 9.36 7.15
CA VAL A 292 7.58 9.37 8.48
C VAL A 292 7.91 10.61 9.30
N ASP A 293 9.09 11.19 9.15
CA ASP A 293 9.54 12.34 9.95
C ASP A 293 9.34 13.65 9.17
N LEU A 294 9.77 13.72 7.90
CA LEU A 294 9.76 14.94 7.09
C LEU A 294 8.55 15.08 6.16
N GLY A 295 7.93 13.97 5.75
CA GLY A 295 6.70 13.97 4.96
C GLY A 295 6.98 13.98 3.47
N GLU A 296 8.23 13.67 3.12
CA GLU A 296 8.77 13.67 1.77
C GLU A 296 8.35 12.40 1.02
N GLY A 297 7.81 12.59 -0.18
CA GLY A 297 7.39 11.51 -1.08
C GLY A 297 6.02 10.90 -0.78
N MET A 298 5.74 9.76 -1.41
CA MET A 298 4.45 9.05 -1.31
C MET A 298 4.63 7.66 -0.67
N ILE A 299 3.58 7.14 0.00
CA ILE A 299 3.58 5.78 0.54
C ILE A 299 3.89 4.76 -0.57
N LYS A 300 3.36 5.01 -1.78
CA LYS A 300 3.59 4.15 -2.93
C LYS A 300 5.08 4.02 -3.26
N ASP A 301 5.82 5.12 -3.26
CA ASP A 301 7.25 5.14 -3.62
C ASP A 301 8.08 4.41 -2.57
N VAL A 302 7.78 4.64 -1.28
CA VAL A 302 8.41 3.92 -0.17
C VAL A 302 8.19 2.41 -0.28
N LEU A 303 6.97 1.97 -0.59
CA LEU A 303 6.66 0.55 -0.76
C LEU A 303 7.28 -0.04 -2.03
N GLU A 304 7.34 0.70 -3.13
CA GLU A 304 8.04 0.27 -4.34
C GLU A 304 9.52 0.04 -4.06
N LEU A 305 10.21 0.99 -3.42
CA LEU A 305 11.60 0.82 -3.00
C LEU A 305 11.79 -0.38 -2.07
N ALA A 306 10.94 -0.51 -1.04
CA ALA A 306 10.98 -1.63 -0.10
C ALA A 306 10.88 -2.98 -0.83
N LYS A 307 9.94 -3.10 -1.77
CA LYS A 307 9.76 -4.28 -2.61
C LYS A 307 11.00 -4.59 -3.44
N GLU A 308 11.58 -3.60 -4.08
CA GLU A 308 12.77 -3.77 -4.92
C GLU A 308 13.96 -4.29 -4.10
N LYS A 309 14.23 -3.66 -2.96
CA LYS A 309 15.33 -4.08 -2.07
C LYS A 309 15.09 -5.45 -1.46
N HIS A 310 13.87 -5.75 -1.03
CA HIS A 310 13.50 -7.10 -0.59
C HIS A 310 13.68 -8.14 -1.70
N TRP A 311 13.29 -7.82 -2.94
CA TRP A 311 13.47 -8.72 -4.07
C TRP A 311 14.94 -8.99 -4.36
N TYR A 312 15.80 -7.95 -4.34
CA TYR A 312 17.24 -8.13 -4.49
C TYR A 312 17.81 -9.04 -3.43
N LYS A 313 17.46 -8.81 -2.16
CA LYS A 313 17.90 -9.61 -1.02
C LYS A 313 17.55 -11.09 -1.16
N VAL A 314 16.35 -11.41 -1.64
CA VAL A 314 15.86 -12.80 -1.71
C VAL A 314 16.33 -13.54 -2.97
N ASN A 315 16.50 -12.85 -4.09
CA ASN A 315 16.74 -13.49 -5.39
C ASN A 315 18.17 -13.33 -5.91
N THR A 316 18.97 -12.46 -5.32
CA THR A 316 20.31 -12.14 -5.84
C THR A 316 21.37 -12.20 -4.75
N LYS A 317 22.64 -12.25 -5.17
CA LYS A 317 23.81 -12.15 -4.28
C LYS A 317 24.30 -10.71 -4.12
N LEU A 318 23.39 -9.72 -4.23
CA LEU A 318 23.76 -8.31 -4.19
C LEU A 318 24.52 -7.96 -2.90
N ALA A 319 24.05 -8.42 -1.74
CA ALA A 319 24.69 -8.16 -0.46
C ALA A 319 26.14 -8.70 -0.40
N ASP A 320 26.35 -9.93 -0.86
CA ASP A 320 27.69 -10.55 -0.89
C ASP A 320 28.62 -9.82 -1.86
N MET A 321 28.13 -9.51 -3.07
CA MET A 321 28.91 -8.79 -4.09
C MET A 321 29.27 -7.38 -3.64
N LEU A 322 28.36 -6.71 -2.94
CA LEU A 322 28.57 -5.37 -2.38
C LEU A 322 29.60 -5.40 -1.26
N SER A 323 29.51 -6.37 -0.35
CA SER A 323 30.50 -6.59 0.71
C SER A 323 31.90 -6.83 0.14
N GLN A 324 32.01 -7.68 -0.89
CA GLN A 324 33.29 -7.94 -1.57
C GLN A 324 33.85 -6.71 -2.28
N ALA A 325 33.00 -5.93 -2.95
CA ALA A 325 33.40 -4.70 -3.63
C ALA A 325 33.87 -3.61 -2.65
N LEU A 326 33.19 -3.46 -1.51
CA LEU A 326 33.59 -2.55 -0.45
C LEU A 326 34.94 -2.96 0.15
N ALA A 327 35.15 -4.25 0.43
CA ALA A 327 36.43 -4.78 0.88
C ALA A 327 37.55 -4.53 -0.14
N ALA A 328 37.27 -4.74 -1.43
CA ALA A 328 38.22 -4.48 -2.51
C ALA A 328 38.55 -2.98 -2.65
N SER A 329 37.56 -2.10 -2.55
CA SER A 329 37.73 -0.64 -2.58
C SER A 329 38.60 -0.16 -1.41
N ARG A 330 38.31 -0.63 -0.19
CA ARG A 330 39.11 -0.34 1.01
C ARG A 330 40.56 -0.83 0.86
N TYR A 331 40.76 -1.99 0.23
CA TYR A 331 42.11 -2.52 -0.02
C TYR A 331 42.87 -1.70 -1.08
N ALA A 332 42.22 -1.31 -2.18
CA ALA A 332 42.81 -0.49 -3.23
C ALA A 332 43.23 0.89 -2.71
N GLY A 333 42.36 1.55 -1.92
CA GLY A 333 42.68 2.83 -1.29
C GLY A 333 43.91 2.76 -0.37
N ARG A 334 44.10 1.65 0.36
CA ARG A 334 45.31 1.43 1.19
C ARG A 334 46.56 1.20 0.35
N ALA A 335 46.44 0.54 -0.80
CA ALA A 335 47.58 0.26 -1.67
C ALA A 335 48.07 1.52 -2.42
N GLU A 336 47.16 2.42 -2.78
CA GLU A 336 47.47 3.66 -3.51
C GLU A 336 47.89 4.81 -2.57
N GLY A 337 47.44 4.80 -1.31
CA GLY A 337 47.79 5.79 -0.27
C GLY A 337 49.14 5.56 0.42
N ALA A 338 50.20 5.22 -0.33
CA ALA A 338 51.50 4.82 0.22
C ALA A 338 52.33 5.96 0.86
N ASP A 339 51.86 7.21 0.85
CA ASP A 339 52.48 8.31 1.60
C ASP A 339 51.69 8.54 2.90
N GLY A 340 52.30 8.07 3.99
CA GLY A 340 51.63 7.75 5.25
C GLY A 340 51.07 8.93 6.06
N TYR A 341 50.38 8.54 7.14
CA TYR A 341 49.57 9.34 8.09
C TYR A 341 48.06 9.41 7.84
N ALA A 342 47.45 8.37 7.26
CA ALA A 342 46.04 8.09 7.57
C ALA A 342 45.99 7.49 8.99
N SER A 343 45.66 8.33 9.97
CA SER A 343 45.42 7.95 11.36
C SER A 343 44.42 6.79 11.43
N GLU A 344 44.78 5.67 12.06
CA GLU A 344 43.86 4.54 12.32
C GLU A 344 42.64 4.94 13.19
N ASP A 345 42.64 6.16 13.75
CA ASP A 345 41.65 6.70 14.69
C ASP A 345 40.54 7.54 14.01
N GLU A 346 40.56 7.74 12.68
CA GLU A 346 39.52 8.49 11.95
C GLU A 346 38.48 7.59 11.24
N LEU A 347 38.61 6.27 11.33
CA LEU A 347 37.60 5.34 10.82
C LEU A 347 36.51 5.12 11.89
N SER A 348 35.66 6.11 12.15
CA SER A 348 34.43 5.83 12.90
C SER A 348 33.50 4.99 12.02
N GLU A 349 33.50 3.68 12.26
CA GLU A 349 33.05 2.61 11.35
C GLU A 349 31.55 2.55 11.00
N GLU A 350 30.67 3.40 11.56
CA GLU A 350 29.21 3.20 11.44
C GLU A 350 28.47 4.19 10.52
N GLU A 351 28.91 5.45 10.39
CA GLU A 351 28.12 6.48 9.66
C GLU A 351 28.59 6.73 8.21
N GLU A 352 29.89 6.60 7.92
CA GLU A 352 30.42 6.77 6.56
C GLU A 352 30.11 5.60 5.61
N ASP A 353 29.56 4.50 6.14
CA ASP A 353 29.34 3.29 5.34
C ASP A 353 28.12 3.41 4.41
N ALA A 354 27.05 4.12 4.79
CA ALA A 354 25.83 4.18 3.98
C ALA A 354 26.04 4.91 2.62
N GLU A 355 26.73 6.06 2.64
CA GLU A 355 27.06 6.80 1.42
C GLU A 355 28.05 6.00 0.55
N LEU A 356 29.07 5.40 1.16
CA LEU A 356 30.05 4.57 0.45
C LEU A 356 29.41 3.32 -0.17
N VAL A 357 28.48 2.68 0.54
CA VAL A 357 27.67 1.55 0.07
C VAL A 357 26.87 1.97 -1.16
N SER A 358 26.17 3.10 -1.08
CA SER A 358 25.38 3.65 -2.20
C SER A 358 26.25 3.94 -3.44
N ILE A 359 27.35 4.66 -3.24
CA ILE A 359 28.31 4.95 -4.33
C ILE A 359 28.86 3.67 -4.93
N THR A 360 29.19 2.66 -4.11
CA THR A 360 29.76 1.41 -4.60
C THR A 360 28.71 0.57 -5.35
N GLU A 361 27.45 0.56 -4.89
CA GLU A 361 26.35 -0.14 -5.55
C GLU A 361 26.13 0.40 -6.97
N ASP A 362 26.07 1.72 -7.13
CA ASP A 362 25.79 2.39 -8.40
C ASP A 362 27.03 2.52 -9.30
N ALA A 363 28.19 2.93 -8.77
CA ALA A 363 29.38 3.23 -9.57
C ALA A 363 30.10 1.98 -10.08
N ALA A 364 30.07 0.86 -9.34
CA ALA A 364 30.73 -0.38 -9.75
C ALA A 364 29.80 -1.31 -10.56
N GLY A 365 28.55 -0.88 -10.85
CA GLY A 365 27.60 -1.68 -11.63
C GLY A 365 27.21 -3.00 -10.96
N ILE A 366 27.33 -3.08 -9.62
CA ILE A 366 27.13 -4.31 -8.86
C ILE A 366 25.69 -4.80 -9.00
N ARG A 367 24.73 -3.87 -9.06
CA ARG A 367 23.33 -4.19 -9.30
C ARG A 367 23.11 -4.89 -10.65
N GLU A 368 23.81 -4.47 -11.71
CA GLU A 368 23.76 -5.14 -13.02
C GLU A 368 24.43 -6.52 -12.97
N LEU A 369 25.56 -6.63 -12.25
CA LEU A 369 26.26 -7.90 -12.06
C LEU A 369 25.39 -8.92 -11.32
N ALA A 370 24.74 -8.50 -10.21
CA ALA A 370 23.83 -9.32 -9.43
C ALA A 370 22.61 -9.75 -10.27
N MET A 371 22.08 -8.86 -11.11
CA MET A 371 20.98 -9.19 -12.03
C MET A 371 21.42 -10.16 -13.13
N THR A 372 22.64 -10.00 -13.64
CA THR A 372 23.24 -10.90 -14.62
C THR A 372 23.46 -12.29 -14.02
N ASP A 373 23.96 -12.38 -12.79
CA ASP A 373 24.12 -13.63 -12.05
C ASP A 373 22.75 -14.30 -11.81
N PHE A 374 21.76 -13.57 -11.32
CA PHE A 374 20.38 -14.06 -11.16
C PHE A 374 19.84 -14.67 -12.46
N ALA A 375 19.92 -13.93 -13.57
CA ALA A 375 19.41 -14.39 -14.85
C ALA A 375 20.17 -15.61 -15.38
N ARG A 376 21.51 -15.58 -15.29
CA ARG A 376 22.40 -16.68 -15.68
C ARG A 376 22.03 -17.96 -14.94
N ASN A 377 21.88 -17.87 -13.62
CA ASN A 377 21.60 -19.03 -12.78
C ASN A 377 20.23 -19.65 -13.09
N ARG A 378 19.19 -18.83 -13.37
CA ARG A 378 17.89 -19.34 -13.82
C ARG A 378 17.99 -20.12 -15.13
N ILE A 379 18.74 -19.57 -16.10
CA ILE A 379 18.90 -20.19 -17.41
C ILE A 379 19.65 -21.52 -17.30
N LEU A 380 20.75 -21.55 -16.54
CA LEU A 380 21.53 -22.76 -16.29
C LEU A 380 20.75 -23.80 -15.49
N ASP A 381 19.83 -23.36 -14.63
CA ASP A 381 18.92 -24.25 -13.90
C ASP A 381 17.78 -24.78 -14.79
N GLY A 382 17.71 -24.38 -16.06
CA GLY A 382 16.66 -24.81 -16.99
C GLY A 382 15.35 -24.04 -16.87
N HIS A 383 15.29 -22.97 -16.05
CA HIS A 383 14.11 -22.11 -15.95
C HIS A 383 14.17 -21.00 -16.99
N TRP A 384 13.62 -21.29 -18.18
CA TRP A 384 13.71 -20.40 -19.34
C TRP A 384 12.53 -19.45 -19.52
N VAL A 385 11.77 -19.19 -18.45
CA VAL A 385 10.71 -18.19 -18.47
C VAL A 385 11.36 -16.82 -18.26
N ASN A 386 11.08 -15.91 -19.19
CA ASN A 386 11.55 -14.54 -19.10
C ASN A 386 10.93 -13.84 -17.87
N PRO A 387 11.72 -13.16 -17.01
CA PRO A 387 11.21 -12.43 -15.85
C PRO A 387 10.10 -11.41 -16.17
N THR A 388 10.12 -10.80 -17.37
CA THR A 388 9.05 -9.88 -17.80
C THR A 388 7.74 -10.61 -18.10
N ASP A 389 7.80 -11.86 -18.58
CA ASP A 389 6.58 -12.66 -18.74
C ASP A 389 5.99 -12.99 -17.36
N GLU A 390 6.82 -13.29 -16.36
CA GLU A 390 6.37 -13.51 -14.99
C GLU A 390 5.76 -12.25 -14.36
N PHE A 391 6.33 -11.08 -14.65
CA PHE A 391 5.80 -9.78 -14.26
C PHE A 391 4.44 -9.50 -14.90
N ASN A 392 4.28 -9.74 -16.21
CA ASN A 392 3.03 -9.51 -16.93
C ASN A 392 1.96 -10.56 -16.59
N MET A 393 2.36 -11.80 -16.28
CA MET A 393 1.49 -12.90 -15.91
C MET A 393 1.23 -12.98 -14.39
N ARG A 394 1.27 -11.85 -13.67
CA ARG A 394 0.97 -11.77 -12.22
C ARG A 394 -0.31 -12.51 -11.79
N TRP A 395 -1.30 -12.59 -12.67
CA TRP A 395 -2.60 -13.20 -12.42
C TRP A 395 -2.66 -14.72 -12.66
N VAL A 396 -1.65 -15.30 -13.31
CA VAL A 396 -1.60 -16.73 -13.61
C VAL A 396 -0.70 -17.43 -12.58
N SER A 397 -1.26 -18.43 -11.91
CA SER A 397 -0.47 -19.31 -11.04
C SER A 397 0.35 -20.25 -11.92
N ILE A 398 1.63 -19.92 -12.10
CA ILE A 398 2.55 -20.69 -12.94
C ILE A 398 3.05 -21.95 -12.20
N SER A 399 2.98 -21.98 -10.85
CA SER A 399 3.69 -23.00 -10.04
C SER A 399 3.18 -24.43 -10.19
N ALA A 400 1.93 -24.65 -10.62
CA ALA A 400 1.36 -25.99 -10.65
C ALA A 400 1.83 -26.85 -11.84
N ASN A 401 2.33 -26.23 -12.92
CA ASN A 401 2.55 -26.92 -14.20
C ASN A 401 3.89 -26.58 -14.88
N THR A 402 4.88 -26.00 -14.18
CA THR A 402 6.21 -25.83 -14.79
C THR A 402 6.76 -27.21 -15.14
N PRO A 403 6.89 -27.56 -16.43
CA PRO A 403 7.35 -28.89 -16.83
C PRO A 403 8.79 -29.06 -16.34
N ARG A 404 9.13 -30.27 -15.88
CA ARG A 404 10.52 -30.61 -15.55
C ARG A 404 11.37 -30.34 -16.79
N ALA A 405 12.35 -29.46 -16.64
CA ALA A 405 13.27 -29.13 -17.71
C ALA A 405 14.55 -29.94 -17.48
N ARG A 406 14.90 -30.80 -18.44
CA ARG A 406 16.26 -31.34 -18.50
C ARG A 406 17.08 -30.34 -19.29
N HIS A 407 18.06 -29.72 -18.63
CA HIS A 407 18.91 -28.72 -19.26
C HIS A 407 19.60 -29.33 -20.51
N PRO A 408 19.71 -28.58 -21.62
CA PRO A 408 20.38 -29.06 -22.82
C PRO A 408 21.87 -29.33 -22.61
N CYS A 409 22.57 -28.55 -21.78
CA CYS A 409 23.95 -28.85 -21.44
C CYS A 409 24.04 -29.53 -20.06
N PRO A 410 24.18 -30.86 -19.94
CA PRO A 410 24.20 -31.55 -18.64
C PRO A 410 25.48 -31.32 -17.81
N TRP A 411 26.26 -30.26 -18.03
CA TRP A 411 27.57 -30.04 -17.40
C TRP A 411 27.49 -28.79 -16.51
N ASN A 412 27.79 -28.82 -15.20
CA ASN A 412 28.87 -29.52 -14.51
C ASN A 412 28.29 -30.15 -13.23
N PRO A 413 28.41 -31.47 -12.99
CA PRO A 413 27.96 -32.09 -11.73
C PRO A 413 28.59 -31.45 -10.47
N GLY A 414 29.68 -30.69 -10.63
CA GLY A 414 30.32 -29.89 -9.58
C GLY A 414 30.07 -28.37 -9.65
N SER A 415 29.31 -27.85 -10.61
CA SER A 415 28.94 -26.42 -10.70
C SER A 415 27.52 -26.18 -10.19
N VAL A 416 27.09 -26.95 -9.20
CA VAL A 416 25.90 -26.61 -8.44
C VAL A 416 26.17 -25.24 -7.83
N PHE A 417 25.49 -24.23 -8.37
CA PHE A 417 25.62 -22.87 -7.87
C PHE A 417 25.07 -22.84 -6.45
N ASP A 418 25.95 -22.52 -5.51
CA ASP A 418 25.73 -22.52 -4.06
C ASP A 418 24.52 -21.66 -3.67
N GLY A 419 24.26 -20.55 -4.38
CA GLY A 419 23.13 -19.67 -4.06
C GLY A 419 21.75 -20.21 -4.42
N ALA A 420 21.68 -21.31 -5.17
CA ALA A 420 20.43 -21.94 -5.55
C ALA A 420 20.23 -23.30 -4.85
N LEU A 421 21.16 -23.72 -4.00
CA LEU A 421 20.89 -24.70 -2.95
C LEU A 421 20.12 -24.00 -1.81
N GLU A 422 19.26 -24.75 -1.12
CA GLU A 422 18.78 -24.32 0.18
C GLU A 422 19.90 -24.44 1.23
N GLU A 423 19.78 -23.70 2.33
CA GLU A 423 20.78 -23.73 3.39
C GLU A 423 20.87 -25.15 3.98
N GLY A 424 21.99 -25.83 3.76
CA GLY A 424 22.20 -27.22 4.17
C GLY A 424 21.84 -28.28 3.12
N GLU A 425 21.41 -27.90 1.92
CA GLU A 425 21.19 -28.82 0.80
C GLU A 425 22.54 -29.16 0.14
N ALA A 426 22.87 -30.45 0.02
CA ALA A 426 24.05 -30.89 -0.73
C ALA A 426 23.72 -30.91 -2.23
N GLY A 427 24.73 -30.82 -3.10
CA GLY A 427 24.56 -30.91 -4.56
C GLY A 427 24.06 -32.28 -5.09
N VAL A 428 23.60 -33.16 -4.21
CA VAL A 428 23.05 -34.48 -4.48
C VAL A 428 21.79 -34.65 -3.63
N ASP A 429 20.79 -35.35 -4.17
CA ASP A 429 19.58 -35.67 -3.41
C ASP A 429 19.88 -36.62 -2.22
N ALA A 430 18.87 -36.87 -1.38
CA ALA A 430 19.02 -37.74 -0.21
C ALA A 430 19.45 -39.18 -0.54
N ASP A 431 19.27 -39.61 -1.79
CA ASP A 431 19.61 -40.94 -2.31
C ASP A 431 20.93 -40.92 -3.12
N GLY A 432 21.62 -39.78 -3.21
CA GLY A 432 22.84 -39.59 -4.00
C GLY A 432 22.61 -39.40 -5.50
N GLY A 433 21.37 -39.18 -5.92
CA GLY A 433 20.93 -38.86 -7.27
C GLY A 433 21.08 -37.38 -7.65
N GLU A 434 20.95 -37.13 -8.95
CA GLU A 434 21.02 -35.79 -9.55
C GLU A 434 19.77 -34.97 -9.16
N LEU A 435 19.97 -33.75 -8.67
CA LEU A 435 18.89 -32.87 -8.26
C LEU A 435 17.94 -32.57 -9.44
N ALA A 436 16.65 -32.46 -9.14
CA ALA A 436 15.65 -32.14 -10.16
C ALA A 436 15.73 -30.68 -10.58
N HIS A 437 15.81 -30.44 -11.90
CA HIS A 437 15.82 -29.11 -12.51
C HIS A 437 14.52 -28.81 -13.30
N PRO A 438 14.06 -27.55 -13.35
CA PRO A 438 14.54 -26.45 -12.51
C PRO A 438 14.19 -26.71 -11.05
N ARG A 439 15.03 -26.21 -10.15
CA ARG A 439 14.85 -26.41 -8.73
C ARG A 439 13.57 -25.74 -8.24
N PRO A 440 12.90 -26.29 -7.22
CA PRO A 440 11.74 -25.66 -6.60
C PRO A 440 12.01 -24.18 -6.27
N LYS A 441 13.16 -23.87 -5.64
CA LYS A 441 13.58 -22.49 -5.31
C LYS A 441 13.62 -21.56 -6.52
N THR A 442 14.08 -22.04 -7.67
CA THR A 442 14.12 -21.26 -8.92
C THR A 442 12.71 -21.00 -9.46
N ILE A 443 11.83 -22.00 -9.40
CA ILE A 443 10.44 -21.91 -9.87
C ILE A 443 9.62 -21.02 -8.94
N THR A 444 9.84 -21.13 -7.63
CA THR A 444 9.13 -20.37 -6.59
C THR A 444 9.82 -19.05 -6.26
N ALA A 445 10.87 -18.69 -6.98
CA ALA A 445 11.55 -17.41 -6.85
C ALA A 445 10.54 -16.26 -6.93
N LEU A 446 10.76 -15.23 -6.12
CA LEU A 446 9.85 -14.10 -6.09
C LEU A 446 9.88 -13.41 -7.45
N ARG A 447 8.70 -13.11 -7.99
CA ARG A 447 8.57 -12.41 -9.27
C ARG A 447 9.04 -10.96 -9.14
N PRO A 448 9.57 -10.33 -10.21
CA PRO A 448 9.89 -8.91 -10.20
C PRO A 448 8.71 -8.06 -9.69
N PRO A 449 8.89 -7.26 -8.63
CA PRO A 449 7.78 -6.60 -7.96
C PRO A 449 7.46 -5.22 -8.53
N THR A 450 8.34 -4.66 -9.36
CA THR A 450 8.16 -3.38 -10.05
C THR A 450 8.56 -3.50 -11.51
N TYR A 451 8.14 -2.51 -12.31
CA TYR A 451 8.51 -2.44 -13.73
C TYR A 451 10.03 -2.28 -13.91
N ASN A 452 10.70 -1.51 -13.04
CA ASN A 452 12.14 -1.27 -13.11
C ASN A 452 12.93 -2.57 -12.95
N ILE A 453 12.64 -3.35 -11.90
CA ILE A 453 13.27 -4.66 -11.68
C ILE A 453 12.95 -5.61 -12.83
N SER A 454 11.71 -5.62 -13.32
CA SER A 454 11.32 -6.46 -14.46
C SER A 454 12.14 -6.14 -15.71
N SER A 455 12.30 -4.85 -16.02
CA SER A 455 13.05 -4.39 -17.19
C SER A 455 14.54 -4.74 -17.08
N MET A 456 15.15 -4.52 -15.90
CA MET A 456 16.55 -4.89 -15.65
C MET A 456 16.76 -6.41 -15.75
N ALA A 457 15.89 -7.19 -15.11
CA ALA A 457 15.94 -8.65 -15.16
C ALA A 457 15.78 -9.18 -16.58
N TYR A 458 14.92 -8.57 -17.39
CA TYR A 458 14.75 -8.92 -18.80
C TYR A 458 16.02 -8.66 -19.63
N GLN A 459 16.63 -7.49 -19.49
CA GLN A 459 17.85 -7.16 -20.23
C GLN A 459 18.99 -8.13 -19.88
N ALA A 460 19.17 -8.40 -18.59
CA ALA A 460 20.14 -9.39 -18.11
C ALA A 460 19.81 -10.80 -18.65
N TYR A 461 18.54 -11.19 -18.64
CA TYR A 461 18.08 -12.47 -19.16
C TYR A 461 18.34 -12.65 -20.65
N VAL A 462 17.99 -11.68 -21.50
CA VAL A 462 18.24 -11.76 -22.95
C VAL A 462 19.74 -11.86 -23.23
N LYS A 463 20.56 -11.08 -22.53
CA LYS A 463 22.02 -11.12 -22.64
C LYS A 463 22.57 -12.50 -22.26
N GLN A 464 22.22 -13.00 -21.08
CA GLN A 464 22.71 -14.31 -20.61
C GLN A 464 22.16 -15.48 -21.43
N PHE A 465 20.90 -15.42 -21.88
CA PHE A 465 20.33 -16.45 -22.73
C PHE A 465 21.07 -16.54 -24.06
N ARG A 466 21.40 -15.38 -24.64
CA ARG A 466 22.25 -15.31 -25.82
C ARG A 466 23.66 -15.85 -25.53
N ASP A 467 24.27 -15.52 -24.41
CA ASP A 467 25.63 -15.97 -24.11
C ASP A 467 25.73 -17.48 -23.84
N ILE A 468 24.67 -18.08 -23.28
CA ILE A 468 24.65 -19.49 -22.83
C ILE A 468 24.06 -20.41 -23.91
N VAL A 469 22.86 -20.09 -24.42
CA VAL A 469 22.08 -21.01 -25.25
C VAL A 469 22.36 -20.81 -26.74
N PHE A 470 22.65 -19.58 -27.17
CA PHE A 470 22.84 -19.27 -28.59
C PHE A 470 24.00 -20.05 -29.26
N PRO A 471 25.18 -20.24 -28.63
CA PRO A 471 26.24 -21.04 -29.25
C PRO A 471 25.80 -22.48 -29.56
N ALA A 472 25.09 -23.13 -28.64
CA ALA A 472 24.54 -24.47 -28.85
C ALA A 472 23.48 -24.47 -29.97
N MET A 473 22.58 -23.48 -29.99
CA MET A 473 21.61 -23.33 -31.08
C MET A 473 22.28 -23.15 -32.45
N GLN A 474 23.37 -22.37 -32.51
CA GLN A 474 24.14 -22.23 -33.75
C GLN A 474 24.74 -23.57 -34.21
N ASN A 475 25.24 -24.38 -33.28
CA ASN A 475 25.78 -25.69 -33.61
C ASN A 475 24.70 -26.64 -34.11
N VAL A 476 23.52 -26.66 -33.48
CA VAL A 476 22.35 -27.43 -33.96
C VAL A 476 21.99 -27.03 -35.39
N VAL A 477 21.95 -25.73 -35.69
CA VAL A 477 21.64 -25.24 -37.05
C VAL A 477 22.74 -25.65 -38.04
N ARG A 478 24.02 -25.57 -37.66
CA ARG A 478 25.14 -25.99 -38.53
C ARG A 478 25.11 -27.49 -38.79
N ARG A 479 24.86 -28.32 -37.76
CA ARG A 479 24.71 -29.77 -37.89
C ARG A 479 23.54 -30.11 -38.81
N LEU A 480 22.38 -29.52 -38.54
CA LEU A 480 21.18 -29.73 -39.35
C LEU A 480 21.41 -29.37 -40.82
N ALA A 481 22.08 -28.25 -41.09
CA ALA A 481 22.44 -27.84 -42.45
C ALA A 481 23.38 -28.85 -43.14
N ALA A 482 24.41 -29.33 -42.43
CA ALA A 482 25.36 -30.30 -42.97
C ALA A 482 24.71 -31.68 -43.21
N GLU A 483 23.86 -32.16 -42.30
CA GLU A 483 23.12 -33.41 -42.46
C GLU A 483 22.13 -33.33 -43.63
N CYS A 484 21.43 -32.20 -43.78
CA CYS A 484 20.52 -31.99 -44.90
C CYS A 484 21.25 -31.89 -46.24
N GLU A 485 22.41 -31.23 -46.28
CA GLU A 485 23.25 -31.17 -47.48
C GLU A 485 23.73 -32.57 -47.90
N ALA A 486 24.15 -33.40 -46.94
CA ALA A 486 24.57 -34.78 -47.21
C ALA A 486 23.43 -35.67 -47.73
N ASP A 487 22.21 -35.48 -47.21
CA ASP A 487 21.01 -36.23 -47.59
C ASP A 487 20.28 -35.66 -48.83
N GLY A 488 20.69 -34.50 -49.34
CA GLY A 488 19.99 -33.79 -50.42
C GLY A 488 18.60 -33.25 -50.03
N LYS A 489 18.41 -32.88 -48.75
CA LYS A 489 17.17 -32.32 -48.20
C LYS A 489 17.29 -30.81 -47.96
N ASP A 490 16.16 -30.11 -47.87
CA ASP A 490 16.13 -28.69 -47.48
C ASP A 490 16.12 -28.55 -45.95
N ALA A 491 17.18 -27.95 -45.39
CA ALA A 491 17.33 -27.71 -43.96
C ALA A 491 16.22 -26.85 -43.37
N VAL A 492 15.65 -25.91 -44.14
CA VAL A 492 14.56 -25.03 -43.67
C VAL A 492 13.28 -25.84 -43.46
N GLU A 493 13.00 -26.79 -44.36
CA GLU A 493 11.81 -27.64 -44.25
C GLU A 493 11.92 -28.59 -43.05
N ILE A 494 13.10 -29.17 -42.81
CA ILE A 494 13.35 -30.00 -41.63
C ILE A 494 13.24 -29.16 -40.35
N ALA A 495 13.91 -28.00 -40.28
CA ALA A 495 13.85 -27.11 -39.12
C ALA A 495 12.40 -26.70 -38.79
N ARG A 496 11.58 -26.42 -39.80
CA ARG A 496 10.16 -26.08 -39.63
C ARG A 496 9.34 -27.26 -39.08
N SER A 497 9.74 -28.49 -39.38
CA SER A 497 9.08 -29.70 -38.90
C SER A 497 9.54 -30.14 -37.51
N MET A 498 10.65 -29.60 -36.99
CA MET A 498 11.12 -29.90 -35.64
C MET A 498 10.14 -29.37 -34.61
N SER A 499 9.70 -30.24 -33.72
CA SER A 499 8.99 -29.83 -32.52
C SER A 499 9.96 -29.17 -31.52
N MET A 500 9.40 -28.48 -30.51
CA MET A 500 10.23 -27.94 -29.41
C MET A 500 11.00 -29.04 -28.68
N ASP A 501 10.44 -30.25 -28.58
CA ASP A 501 11.10 -31.40 -27.96
C ASP A 501 12.28 -31.89 -28.82
N ASP A 502 12.17 -31.85 -30.14
CA ASP A 502 13.26 -32.19 -31.07
C ASP A 502 14.41 -31.18 -30.96
N VAL A 503 14.08 -29.88 -30.86
CA VAL A 503 15.09 -28.82 -30.66
C VAL A 503 15.76 -29.00 -29.30
N ALA A 504 15.00 -29.28 -28.24
CA ALA A 504 15.55 -29.56 -26.91
C ALA A 504 16.38 -30.85 -26.86
N ALA A 505 16.07 -31.86 -27.68
CA ALA A 505 16.89 -33.06 -27.85
C ALA A 505 18.18 -32.75 -28.60
N ALA A 506 18.13 -32.01 -29.70
CA ALA A 506 19.32 -31.62 -30.46
C ALA A 506 20.27 -30.74 -29.63
N LEU A 507 19.72 -29.78 -28.87
CA LEU A 507 20.50 -28.97 -27.93
C LEU A 507 21.18 -29.82 -26.85
N ARG A 508 20.64 -31.00 -26.52
CA ARG A 508 21.27 -31.97 -25.60
C ARG A 508 22.48 -32.69 -26.16
N GLU A 509 22.52 -32.86 -27.48
CA GLU A 509 23.58 -33.59 -28.16
C GLU A 509 24.76 -32.68 -28.55
N GLU A 510 24.50 -31.38 -28.75
CA GLU A 510 25.51 -30.38 -29.15
C GLU A 510 26.26 -29.74 -27.99
N ALA A 511 25.80 -30.01 -26.77
CA ALA A 511 26.39 -29.53 -25.54
C ALA A 511 27.42 -30.51 -25.00
#